data_AF-A0A2U8H348-F1
#
_entry.id   AF-A0A2U8H348-F1
#
_cell.length_a   1.000
_cell.length_b   1.000
_cell.length_c   1.000
_cell.angle_alpha   90.00
_cell.angle_beta   90.00
_cell.angle_gamma   90.00
#
_symmetry.space_group_name_H-M   'P 1'
#
loop_
_entity.id
_entity.type
_entity.pdbx_description
1 polymer ?
#
loop_
_entity_poly.entity_id
_entity_poly.type
_entity_poly.pdbx_seq_one_letter_code
_entity_poly.pdbx_strand_id
1 'polypeptide(L)'
;MMKIKKVFAATALGLAMVGFGTPAQSAILSDIIFIVDESGSMGTVQTNLRNNIGLFASTLTGTGQVDARYGLVGYGNSSVVPRMVTDLTSASLFATAAAGLGTSGGTEPAYTASAFALNALDGQTSLFSFRSNAVKNIIIFTDEPSNGDTTARGTVGGSAVTQSIVDGLLTTNNALYNAVLSGAGTITSIGPLATGHSGQVFNLSLFNTTNAAQITQFVTDFASAKLQETLTFCQLNPTLPQCQGNNNVPEPGVLALLGIGIAGLGVLRRRKMTQA
;
A
#
# COMPACT_ATOMS: atom_id res chain seq x y z
N MET A 1 -60.31 -45.78 37.08
CA MET A 1 -58.91 -45.46 37.43
C MET A 1 -58.00 -45.89 36.30
N MET A 2 -57.55 -44.93 35.48
CA MET A 2 -56.85 -45.16 34.21
C MET A 2 -55.34 -44.96 34.41
N LYS A 3 -54.52 -46.00 34.19
CA LYS A 3 -53.05 -45.91 34.22
C LYS A 3 -52.55 -45.48 32.83
N ILE A 4 -52.07 -44.25 32.71
CA ILE A 4 -51.48 -43.69 31.48
C ILE A 4 -49.97 -43.96 31.50
N LYS A 5 -49.49 -44.75 30.53
CA LYS A 5 -48.06 -44.84 30.16
C LYS A 5 -47.66 -43.54 29.46
N LYS A 6 -46.52 -42.94 29.84
CA LYS A 6 -45.93 -41.80 29.11
C LYS A 6 -44.63 -42.22 28.43
N VAL A 7 -44.59 -41.90 27.15
CA VAL A 7 -43.55 -42.12 26.16
C VAL A 7 -42.51 -41.01 26.24
N PHE A 8 -41.25 -41.35 25.96
CA PHE A 8 -40.10 -40.46 25.82
C PHE A 8 -40.30 -39.40 24.72
N ALA A 9 -39.86 -38.16 24.95
CA ALA A 9 -39.52 -37.21 23.89
C ALA A 9 -38.28 -36.42 24.30
N ALA A 10 -37.15 -36.76 23.68
CA ALA A 10 -35.91 -36.00 23.78
C ALA A 10 -36.00 -34.76 22.88
N THR A 11 -35.74 -33.58 23.43
CA THR A 11 -35.67 -32.32 22.68
C THR A 11 -34.20 -31.99 22.43
N ALA A 12 -33.74 -32.16 21.19
CA ALA A 12 -32.44 -31.66 20.76
C ALA A 12 -32.59 -30.16 20.42
N LEU A 13 -32.02 -29.28 21.26
CA LEU A 13 -31.81 -27.88 20.89
C LEU A 13 -30.57 -27.80 20.00
N GLY A 14 -30.78 -27.60 18.69
CA GLY A 14 -29.73 -27.17 17.78
C GLY A 14 -29.45 -25.68 18.00
N LEU A 15 -28.24 -25.34 18.48
CA LEU A 15 -27.73 -23.98 18.38
C LEU A 15 -27.39 -23.70 16.91
N ALA A 16 -28.20 -22.88 16.25
CA ALA A 16 -27.80 -22.24 15.00
C ALA A 16 -26.73 -21.18 15.34
N MET A 17 -25.46 -21.49 15.04
CA MET A 17 -24.39 -20.50 15.05
C MET A 17 -24.66 -19.50 13.92
N VAL A 18 -25.13 -18.30 14.29
CA VAL A 18 -25.19 -17.17 13.38
C VAL A 18 -23.76 -16.70 13.17
N GLY A 19 -23.14 -17.17 12.09
CA GLY A 19 -21.87 -16.62 11.62
C GLY A 19 -22.12 -15.19 11.17
N PHE A 20 -21.68 -14.21 11.98
CA PHE A 20 -21.55 -12.84 11.49
C PHE A 20 -20.48 -12.87 10.38
N GLY A 21 -20.92 -12.80 9.12
CA GLY A 21 -20.01 -12.52 8.03
C GLY A 21 -19.37 -11.16 8.31
N THR A 22 -18.05 -11.12 8.46
CA THR A 22 -17.32 -9.85 8.44
C THR A 22 -17.69 -9.15 7.13
N PRO A 23 -18.12 -7.88 7.15
CA PRO A 23 -18.33 -7.16 5.89
C PRO A 23 -17.04 -7.28 5.07
N ALA A 24 -17.16 -7.70 3.82
CA ALA A 24 -16.04 -7.76 2.90
C ALA A 24 -15.55 -6.32 2.68
N GLN A 25 -14.58 -5.88 3.46
CA GLN A 25 -13.97 -4.58 3.27
C GLN A 25 -13.21 -4.62 1.95
N SER A 26 -13.57 -3.73 1.02
CA SER A 26 -12.83 -3.56 -0.24
C SER A 26 -11.36 -3.33 0.08
N ALA A 27 -10.47 -3.94 -0.71
CA ALA A 27 -9.03 -3.72 -0.59
C ALA A 27 -8.71 -2.22 -0.63
N ILE A 28 -7.78 -1.79 0.23
CA ILE A 28 -7.21 -0.44 0.22
C ILE A 28 -6.35 -0.34 -1.04
N LEU A 29 -6.68 0.62 -1.90
CA LEU A 29 -5.86 0.88 -3.07
C LEU A 29 -4.57 1.57 -2.63
N SER A 30 -3.42 1.10 -3.09
CA SER A 30 -2.12 1.65 -2.75
C SER A 30 -1.27 1.87 -4.00
N ASP A 31 -0.82 3.11 -4.23
CA ASP A 31 0.07 3.44 -5.34
C ASP A 31 1.46 3.66 -4.79
N ILE A 32 2.38 2.74 -5.14
CA ILE A 32 3.71 2.66 -4.55
C ILE A 32 4.75 3.09 -5.59
N ILE A 33 5.44 4.19 -5.33
CA ILE A 33 6.54 4.67 -6.18
C ILE A 33 7.88 4.33 -5.51
N PHE A 34 8.69 3.57 -6.23
CA PHE A 34 10.07 3.29 -5.87
C PHE A 34 10.97 4.34 -6.50
N ILE A 35 11.78 5.00 -5.69
CA ILE A 35 12.83 5.94 -6.12
C ILE A 35 14.15 5.22 -5.90
N VAL A 36 14.87 4.97 -6.98
CA VAL A 36 16.08 4.14 -6.94
C VAL A 36 17.26 4.92 -7.47
N ASP A 37 18.29 4.99 -6.65
CA ASP A 37 19.58 5.52 -7.00
C ASP A 37 20.27 4.64 -8.07
N GLU A 38 20.71 5.31 -9.13
CA GLU A 38 21.32 4.74 -10.33
C GLU A 38 22.85 4.75 -10.28
N SER A 39 23.45 5.15 -9.16
CA SER A 39 24.88 5.12 -8.93
C SER A 39 25.45 3.70 -9.06
N GLY A 40 26.74 3.61 -9.38
CA GLY A 40 27.40 2.32 -9.62
C GLY A 40 27.41 1.39 -8.39
N SER A 41 27.43 1.94 -7.18
CA SER A 41 27.39 1.18 -5.92
C SER A 41 26.03 0.50 -5.68
N MET A 42 24.98 0.98 -6.33
CA MET A 42 23.61 0.49 -6.18
C MET A 42 23.28 -0.69 -7.11
N GLY A 43 24.19 -1.16 -7.96
CA GLY A 43 23.90 -2.22 -8.95
C GLY A 43 23.37 -3.54 -8.37
N THR A 44 23.87 -3.95 -7.21
CA THR A 44 23.35 -5.14 -6.49
C THR A 44 21.95 -4.90 -5.94
N VAL A 45 21.69 -3.71 -5.38
CA VAL A 45 20.37 -3.31 -4.87
C VAL A 45 19.34 -3.31 -6.01
N GLN A 46 19.68 -2.71 -7.14
CA GLN A 46 18.80 -2.67 -8.33
C GLN A 46 18.47 -4.09 -8.83
N THR A 47 19.47 -4.96 -8.87
CA THR A 47 19.30 -6.38 -9.24
C THR A 47 18.38 -7.10 -8.26
N ASN A 48 18.58 -6.90 -6.96
CA ASN A 48 17.76 -7.53 -5.92
C ASN A 48 16.33 -6.99 -5.95
N LEU A 49 16.11 -5.70 -6.18
CA LEU A 49 14.79 -5.10 -6.33
C LEU A 49 14.02 -5.75 -7.49
N ARG A 50 14.64 -5.79 -8.68
CA ARG A 50 14.05 -6.43 -9.86
C ARG A 50 13.66 -7.88 -9.60
N ASN A 51 14.56 -8.65 -8.97
CA ASN A 51 14.37 -10.08 -8.81
C ASN A 51 13.36 -10.43 -7.70
N ASN A 52 13.10 -9.51 -6.76
CA ASN A 52 12.28 -9.79 -5.57
C ASN A 52 11.01 -8.96 -5.46
N ILE A 53 10.72 -8.04 -6.40
CA ILE A 53 9.45 -7.29 -6.39
C ILE A 53 8.22 -8.19 -6.42
N GLY A 54 8.31 -9.38 -7.03
CA GLY A 54 7.23 -10.37 -7.00
C GLY A 54 6.94 -10.88 -5.59
N LEU A 55 7.97 -11.12 -4.77
CA LEU A 55 7.83 -11.52 -3.36
C LEU A 55 7.30 -10.37 -2.50
N PHE A 56 7.77 -9.15 -2.75
CA PHE A 56 7.25 -7.95 -2.09
C PHE A 56 5.74 -7.82 -2.35
N ALA A 57 5.34 -7.91 -3.62
CA ALA A 57 3.96 -7.77 -4.03
C ALA A 57 3.07 -8.89 -3.47
N SER A 58 3.50 -10.14 -3.54
CA SER A 58 2.71 -11.28 -3.00
C SER A 58 2.53 -11.19 -1.49
N THR A 59 3.54 -10.71 -0.76
CA THR A 59 3.46 -10.51 0.69
C THR A 59 2.51 -9.36 1.03
N LEU A 60 2.60 -8.25 0.29
CA LEU A 60 1.76 -7.06 0.51
C LEU A 60 0.28 -7.31 0.18
N THR A 61 -0.01 -7.94 -0.96
CA THR A 61 -1.40 -8.09 -1.46
C THR A 61 -2.00 -9.46 -1.15
N GLY A 62 -1.21 -10.41 -0.64
CA GLY A 62 -1.63 -11.80 -0.42
C GLY A 62 -2.78 -11.98 0.57
N THR A 63 -2.99 -11.01 1.47
CA THR A 63 -4.14 -11.00 2.40
C THR A 63 -5.44 -10.53 1.76
N GLY A 64 -5.38 -9.96 0.55
CA GLY A 64 -6.51 -9.30 -0.11
C GLY A 64 -6.91 -7.95 0.49
N GLN A 65 -6.17 -7.45 1.49
CA GLN A 65 -6.49 -6.18 2.16
C GLN A 65 -5.95 -4.96 1.41
N VAL A 66 -4.97 -5.15 0.53
CA VAL A 66 -4.33 -4.08 -0.26
C VAL A 66 -4.30 -4.48 -1.74
N ASP A 67 -4.64 -3.53 -2.61
CA ASP A 67 -4.47 -3.62 -4.07
C ASP A 67 -3.44 -2.57 -4.52
N ALA A 68 -2.23 -3.07 -4.83
CA ALA A 68 -1.08 -2.23 -5.09
C ALA A 68 -0.69 -2.13 -6.57
N ARG A 69 -0.34 -0.91 -6.99
CA ARG A 69 0.35 -0.63 -8.26
C ARG A 69 1.74 -0.06 -7.97
N TYR A 70 2.67 -0.30 -8.89
CA TYR A 70 4.10 -0.03 -8.67
C TYR A 70 4.64 0.87 -9.78
N GLY A 71 5.18 2.03 -9.42
CA GLY A 71 5.88 2.94 -10.32
C GLY A 71 7.36 3.05 -9.96
N LEU A 72 8.20 3.43 -10.91
CA LEU A 72 9.66 3.49 -10.73
C LEU A 72 10.24 4.82 -11.21
N VAL A 73 11.03 5.45 -10.34
CA VAL A 73 11.88 6.60 -10.61
C VAL A 73 13.34 6.16 -10.53
N GLY A 74 14.14 6.56 -11.52
CA GLY A 74 15.60 6.50 -11.47
C GLY A 74 16.16 7.91 -11.25
N TYR A 75 17.21 8.04 -10.44
CA TYR A 75 17.94 9.29 -10.23
C TYR A 75 19.42 8.99 -9.89
N GLY A 76 20.29 10.00 -9.80
CA GLY A 76 21.72 9.78 -9.47
C GLY A 76 22.60 9.38 -10.66
N ASN A 77 21.98 9.15 -11.84
CA ASN A 77 22.74 8.86 -13.05
C ASN A 77 23.53 10.07 -13.57
N SER A 78 24.33 9.86 -14.63
CA SER A 78 25.16 10.91 -15.25
C SER A 78 24.39 12.11 -15.84
N SER A 79 23.07 11.99 -16.04
CA SER A 79 22.19 13.11 -16.42
C SER A 79 21.75 13.95 -15.23
N VAL A 80 21.88 13.43 -14.01
CA VAL A 80 21.72 14.16 -12.74
C VAL A 80 20.35 14.81 -12.55
N VAL A 81 19.33 14.20 -13.15
CA VAL A 81 17.92 14.58 -13.02
C VAL A 81 17.09 13.31 -12.81
N PRO A 82 16.01 13.37 -12.01
CA PRO A 82 15.12 12.23 -11.86
C PRO A 82 14.39 11.96 -13.17
N ARG A 83 14.09 10.68 -13.42
CA ARG A 83 13.32 10.23 -14.58
C ARG A 83 12.34 9.15 -14.19
N MET A 84 11.19 9.14 -14.86
CA MET A 84 10.27 8.02 -14.77
C MET A 84 10.82 6.85 -15.61
N VAL A 85 11.00 5.70 -14.97
CA VAL A 85 11.38 4.45 -15.63
C VAL A 85 10.13 3.67 -16.04
N THR A 86 9.11 3.67 -15.18
CA THR A 86 7.77 3.16 -15.51
C THR A 86 6.72 3.86 -14.66
N ASP A 87 5.54 4.09 -15.24
CA ASP A 87 4.36 4.53 -14.50
C ASP A 87 3.77 3.37 -13.67
N LEU A 88 2.74 3.64 -12.88
CA LEU A 88 2.05 2.70 -12.01
C LEU A 88 1.52 1.48 -12.78
N THR A 89 2.16 0.33 -12.55
CA THR A 89 1.92 -0.92 -13.27
C THR A 89 1.93 -2.14 -12.34
N SER A 90 1.85 -3.35 -12.89
CA SER A 90 1.97 -4.60 -12.13
C SER A 90 3.41 -4.85 -11.67
N ALA A 91 3.58 -5.68 -10.64
CA ALA A 91 4.91 -6.07 -10.16
C ALA A 91 5.78 -6.73 -11.26
N SER A 92 5.16 -7.49 -12.18
CA SER A 92 5.86 -8.12 -13.30
C SER A 92 6.39 -7.10 -14.31
N LEU A 93 5.57 -6.12 -14.71
CA LEU A 93 5.98 -5.06 -15.63
C LEU A 93 6.97 -4.10 -14.98
N PHE A 94 6.82 -3.83 -13.68
CA PHE A 94 7.82 -3.13 -12.88
C PHE A 94 9.18 -3.85 -12.92
N ALA A 95 9.20 -5.18 -12.72
CA ALA A 95 10.45 -5.95 -12.78
C ALA A 95 11.11 -5.83 -14.15
N THR A 96 10.33 -5.91 -15.24
CA THR A 96 10.85 -5.69 -16.59
C THR A 96 11.43 -4.29 -16.76
N ALA A 97 10.73 -3.26 -16.30
CA ALA A 97 11.18 -1.87 -16.40
C ALA A 97 12.43 -1.60 -15.54
N ALA A 98 12.55 -2.23 -14.38
CA ALA A 98 13.70 -2.10 -13.48
C ALA A 98 15.01 -2.59 -14.12
N ALA A 99 14.95 -3.42 -15.17
CA ALA A 99 16.14 -3.76 -15.97
C ALA A 99 16.70 -2.57 -16.76
N GLY A 100 15.92 -1.49 -16.93
CA GLY A 100 16.31 -0.24 -17.57
C GLY A 100 16.87 0.81 -16.61
N LEU A 101 17.11 0.48 -15.34
CA LEU A 101 17.86 1.34 -14.43
C LEU A 101 19.33 1.44 -14.88
N GLY A 102 19.91 2.63 -14.75
CA GLY A 102 21.30 2.91 -15.01
C GLY A 102 22.19 2.50 -13.84
N THR A 103 23.49 2.37 -14.13
CA THR A 103 24.56 2.07 -13.17
C THR A 103 25.72 3.06 -13.32
N SER A 104 25.38 4.33 -13.50
CA SER A 104 26.32 5.45 -13.68
C SER A 104 26.13 6.45 -12.55
N GLY A 105 27.19 7.14 -12.12
CA GLY A 105 27.09 8.12 -11.03
C GLY A 105 27.11 9.57 -11.49
N GLY A 106 26.71 10.46 -10.59
CA GLY A 106 26.68 11.90 -10.79
C GLY A 106 26.52 12.64 -9.48
N THR A 107 25.43 13.39 -9.37
CA THR A 107 24.93 13.88 -8.07
C THR A 107 23.59 13.17 -7.83
N GLU A 108 23.26 12.92 -6.58
CA GLU A 108 22.08 12.20 -6.12
C GLU A 108 21.08 13.17 -5.47
N PRO A 109 20.32 13.97 -6.24
CA PRO A 109 19.32 14.92 -5.71
C PRO A 109 18.05 14.19 -5.26
N ALA A 110 18.15 13.48 -4.13
CA ALA A 110 17.09 12.63 -3.57
C ALA A 110 15.84 13.43 -3.20
N TYR A 111 15.97 14.69 -2.77
CA TYR A 111 14.82 15.56 -2.51
C TYR A 111 14.08 15.90 -3.80
N THR A 112 14.82 16.27 -4.84
CA THR A 112 14.26 16.53 -6.18
C THR A 112 13.59 15.28 -6.75
N ALA A 113 14.19 14.10 -6.58
CA ALA A 113 13.60 12.83 -7.00
C ALA A 113 12.31 12.50 -6.22
N SER A 114 12.25 12.82 -4.93
CA SER A 114 11.04 12.66 -4.11
C SER A 114 9.91 13.59 -4.54
N ALA A 115 10.22 14.84 -4.87
CA ALA A 115 9.23 15.76 -5.45
C ALA A 115 8.77 15.31 -6.86
N PHE A 116 9.67 14.78 -7.69
CA PHE A 116 9.32 14.20 -8.98
C PHE A 116 8.34 13.02 -8.83
N ALA A 117 8.60 12.11 -7.89
CA ALA A 117 7.74 10.97 -7.58
C ALA A 117 6.32 11.39 -7.13
N LEU A 118 6.18 12.57 -6.56
CA LEU A 118 4.91 13.15 -6.12
C LEU A 118 4.22 13.99 -7.22
N ASN A 119 4.75 14.04 -8.45
CA ASN A 119 4.29 14.90 -9.52
C ASN A 119 4.32 16.40 -9.17
N ALA A 120 5.30 16.81 -8.37
CA ALA A 120 5.32 18.15 -7.78
C ALA A 120 6.31 19.13 -8.42
N LEU A 121 7.20 18.68 -9.32
CA LEU A 121 8.16 19.58 -9.93
C LEU A 121 7.48 20.53 -10.93
N ASP A 122 7.93 21.78 -10.95
CA ASP A 122 7.44 22.78 -11.89
C ASP A 122 7.76 22.35 -13.32
N GLY A 123 6.75 22.39 -14.20
CA GLY A 123 6.91 22.01 -15.60
C GLY A 123 7.14 20.52 -15.85
N GLN A 124 6.96 19.66 -14.84
CA GLN A 124 7.05 18.21 -15.00
C GLN A 124 6.02 17.70 -16.02
N THR A 125 6.48 17.00 -17.05
CA THR A 125 5.62 16.45 -18.11
C THR A 125 5.35 14.96 -17.94
N SER A 126 6.30 14.21 -17.38
CA SER A 126 6.12 12.80 -17.02
C SER A 126 5.48 12.70 -15.64
N LEU A 127 4.16 12.50 -15.61
CA LEU A 127 3.36 12.43 -14.38
C LEU A 127 2.89 11.00 -14.11
N PHE A 128 3.06 10.54 -12.88
CA PHE A 128 2.51 9.26 -12.42
C PHE A 128 0.98 9.30 -12.41
N SER A 129 0.34 8.25 -12.91
CA SER A 129 -1.11 8.13 -13.02
C SER A 129 -1.75 7.65 -11.71
N PHE A 130 -1.57 8.42 -10.63
CA PHE A 130 -2.14 8.09 -9.32
C PHE A 130 -3.66 7.92 -9.37
N ARG A 131 -4.16 6.86 -8.74
CA ARG A 131 -5.59 6.68 -8.47
C ARG A 131 -6.01 7.70 -7.42
N SER A 132 -7.13 8.39 -7.68
CA SER A 132 -7.66 9.43 -6.79
C SER A 132 -8.06 8.92 -5.40
N ASN A 133 -8.30 7.61 -5.25
CA ASN A 133 -8.66 6.94 -4.01
C ASN A 133 -7.61 5.90 -3.57
N ALA A 134 -6.34 6.06 -3.95
CA ALA A 134 -5.26 5.23 -3.43
C ALA A 134 -4.40 5.96 -2.39
N VAL A 135 -3.91 5.20 -1.41
CA VAL A 135 -2.84 5.64 -0.51
C VAL A 135 -1.57 5.79 -1.33
N LYS A 136 -1.00 7.00 -1.37
CA LYS A 136 0.31 7.22 -1.99
C LYS A 136 1.41 6.74 -1.05
N ASN A 137 2.27 5.87 -1.55
CA ASN A 137 3.40 5.31 -0.84
C ASN A 137 4.67 5.59 -1.62
N ILE A 138 5.62 6.29 -1.04
CA ILE A 138 6.91 6.58 -1.65
C ILE A 138 7.98 5.80 -0.91
N ILE A 139 8.87 5.14 -1.64
CA ILE A 139 9.97 4.34 -1.09
C ILE A 139 11.25 4.74 -1.80
N ILE A 140 12.23 5.25 -1.06
CA ILE A 140 13.55 5.60 -1.62
C ILE A 140 14.63 4.57 -1.25
N PHE A 141 15.49 4.24 -2.21
CA PHE A 141 16.67 3.38 -2.04
C PHE A 141 17.92 4.17 -2.43
N THR A 142 18.84 4.37 -1.48
CA THR A 142 20.13 5.03 -1.74
C THR A 142 21.13 4.76 -0.63
N ASP A 143 22.42 4.70 -0.99
CA ASP A 143 23.53 4.55 -0.07
C ASP A 143 24.19 5.88 0.32
N GLU A 144 23.69 7.03 -0.17
CA GLU A 144 24.30 8.34 0.09
C GLU A 144 23.29 9.47 0.40
N PRO A 145 23.74 10.55 1.08
CA PRO A 145 22.89 11.70 1.38
C PRO A 145 22.37 12.40 0.12
N SER A 146 21.21 13.07 0.23
CA SER A 146 20.75 13.97 -0.83
C SER A 146 21.81 15.04 -1.08
N ASN A 147 22.22 15.20 -2.33
CA ASN A 147 23.15 16.24 -2.70
C ASN A 147 22.78 16.88 -4.04
N GLY A 148 23.23 18.12 -4.24
CA GLY A 148 23.02 18.91 -5.46
C GLY A 148 21.57 19.06 -5.92
N ASP A 149 20.61 19.18 -5.01
CA ASP A 149 19.27 19.67 -5.32
C ASP A 149 19.32 21.16 -5.72
N THR A 150 19.47 21.45 -7.01
CA THR A 150 19.56 22.82 -7.55
C THR A 150 18.34 23.15 -8.41
N THR A 151 18.08 24.44 -8.62
CA THR A 151 16.97 24.91 -9.47
C THR A 151 17.06 24.38 -10.91
N ALA A 152 18.26 24.11 -11.41
CA ALA A 152 18.46 23.54 -12.75
C ALA A 152 18.03 22.08 -12.86
N ARG A 153 17.92 21.35 -11.74
CA ARG A 153 17.57 19.92 -11.69
C ARG A 153 16.10 19.69 -11.33
N GLY A 154 15.46 20.69 -10.73
CA GLY A 154 14.04 20.73 -10.47
C GLY A 154 13.70 21.85 -9.49
N THR A 155 12.49 22.39 -9.62
CA THR A 155 11.95 23.36 -8.67
C THR A 155 10.55 22.98 -8.24
N VAL A 156 10.16 23.45 -7.06
CA VAL A 156 8.76 23.45 -6.60
C VAL A 156 8.44 24.90 -6.22
N GLY A 157 7.50 25.52 -6.92
CA GLY A 157 7.19 26.94 -6.72
C GLY A 157 8.39 27.86 -7.01
N GLY A 158 9.22 27.49 -8.00
CA GLY A 158 10.40 28.23 -8.44
C GLY A 158 11.64 28.09 -7.55
N SER A 159 11.56 27.34 -6.45
CA SER A 159 12.68 27.12 -5.52
C SER A 159 13.31 25.75 -5.70
N ALA A 160 14.63 25.65 -5.51
CA ALA A 160 15.32 24.36 -5.45
C ALA A 160 14.72 23.47 -4.36
N VAL A 161 14.59 22.18 -4.63
CA VAL A 161 13.90 21.26 -3.73
C VAL A 161 14.75 21.01 -2.48
N THR A 162 14.14 21.19 -1.31
CA THR A 162 14.80 20.94 -0.01
C THR A 162 14.05 19.86 0.75
N GLN A 163 14.66 19.31 1.81
CA GLN A 163 13.98 18.40 2.72
C GLN A 163 12.64 18.98 3.22
N SER A 164 12.59 20.26 3.59
CA SER A 164 11.37 20.92 4.08
C SER A 164 10.29 21.03 3.01
N ILE A 165 10.65 21.19 1.74
CA ILE A 165 9.69 21.18 0.63
C ILE A 165 9.11 19.77 0.47
N VAL A 166 9.95 18.73 0.48
CA VAL A 166 9.48 17.34 0.37
C VAL A 166 8.58 16.99 1.56
N ASP A 167 8.95 17.38 2.77
CA ASP A 167 8.14 17.20 3.97
C ASP A 167 6.73 17.79 3.81
N GLY A 168 6.63 19.05 3.38
CA GLY A 168 5.35 19.70 3.11
C GLY A 168 4.54 19.05 1.98
N LEU A 169 5.21 18.55 0.93
CA LEU A 169 4.57 17.80 -0.15
C LEU A 169 3.99 16.48 0.34
N LEU A 170 4.71 15.74 1.19
CA LEU A 170 4.24 14.49 1.77
C LEU A 170 3.03 14.72 2.68
N THR A 171 3.05 15.76 3.53
CA THR A 171 1.89 16.17 4.33
C THR A 171 0.68 16.49 3.45
N THR A 172 0.87 17.34 2.44
CA THR A 172 -0.22 17.79 1.55
C THR A 172 -0.87 16.62 0.81
N ASN A 173 -0.08 15.60 0.48
CA ASN A 173 -0.55 14.42 -0.24
C ASN A 173 -1.07 13.31 0.68
N ASN A 174 -0.98 13.45 2.01
CA ASN A 174 -1.15 12.36 2.96
C ASN A 174 -0.37 11.10 2.53
N ALA A 175 0.85 11.29 2.04
CA ALA A 175 1.67 10.23 1.49
C ALA A 175 2.48 9.54 2.58
N LEU A 176 2.57 8.22 2.51
CA LEU A 176 3.49 7.44 3.33
C LEU A 176 4.89 7.51 2.70
N TYR A 177 5.94 7.67 3.51
CA TYR A 177 7.32 7.71 3.02
C TYR A 177 8.19 6.70 3.75
N ASN A 178 8.90 5.86 3.01
CA ASN A 178 9.83 4.87 3.56
C ASN A 178 11.19 5.02 2.90
N ALA A 179 12.24 4.67 3.62
CA ALA A 179 13.60 4.80 3.13
C ALA A 179 14.41 3.55 3.40
N VAL A 180 15.08 3.03 2.38
CA VAL A 180 16.03 1.91 2.48
C VAL A 180 17.42 2.49 2.29
N LEU A 181 18.11 2.73 3.41
CA LEU A 181 19.31 3.57 3.48
C LEU A 181 20.51 2.82 4.08
N SER A 182 21.72 3.21 3.68
CA SER A 182 22.94 2.84 4.40
C SER A 182 23.78 4.06 4.76
N GLY A 183 24.44 4.01 5.92
CA GLY A 183 25.32 5.09 6.39
C GLY A 183 24.60 6.15 7.22
N ALA A 184 25.29 6.65 8.25
CA ALA A 184 24.72 7.61 9.19
C ALA A 184 24.39 8.97 8.55
N GLY A 185 25.20 9.42 7.60
CA GLY A 185 24.95 10.68 6.85
C GLY A 185 23.66 10.59 6.03
N THR A 186 23.48 9.48 5.31
CA THR A 186 22.28 9.20 4.51
C THR A 186 21.03 9.16 5.38
N ILE A 187 21.10 8.45 6.51
CA ILE A 187 20.01 8.39 7.49
C ILE A 187 19.70 9.78 8.05
N THR A 188 20.71 10.60 8.33
CA THR A 188 20.49 11.98 8.82
C THR A 188 19.81 12.85 7.76
N SER A 189 20.14 12.66 6.49
CA SER A 189 19.61 13.46 5.38
C SER A 189 18.17 13.08 5.00
N ILE A 190 17.83 11.80 4.96
CA ILE A 190 16.56 11.31 4.38
C ILE A 190 15.66 10.66 5.44
N GLY A 191 16.23 10.06 6.48
CA GLY A 191 15.50 9.35 7.54
C GLY A 191 14.40 10.17 8.26
N PRO A 192 14.57 11.48 8.51
CA PRO A 192 13.51 12.31 9.07
C PRO A 192 12.23 12.34 8.21
N LEU A 193 12.33 12.26 6.88
CA LEU A 193 11.16 12.18 6.00
C LEU A 193 10.41 10.86 6.18
N ALA A 194 11.13 9.74 6.33
CA ALA A 194 10.47 8.45 6.54
C ALA A 194 9.73 8.40 7.89
N THR A 195 10.44 8.77 8.96
CA THR A 195 9.88 8.73 10.32
C THR A 195 8.81 9.80 10.58
N GLY A 196 8.84 10.92 9.85
CA GLY A 196 7.82 11.97 9.91
C GLY A 196 6.52 11.63 9.16
N HIS A 197 6.55 10.70 8.19
CA HIS A 197 5.43 10.40 7.30
C HIS A 197 4.98 8.94 7.37
N SER A 198 4.83 8.45 8.61
CA SER A 198 4.26 7.13 8.94
C SER A 198 4.94 5.94 8.24
N GLY A 199 6.23 6.07 7.94
CA GLY A 199 7.06 4.97 7.48
C GLY A 199 8.33 4.82 8.31
N GLN A 200 9.25 4.01 7.80
CA GLN A 200 10.42 3.56 8.55
C GLN A 200 11.69 3.65 7.70
N VAL A 201 12.83 3.61 8.40
CA VAL A 201 14.15 3.48 7.79
C VAL A 201 14.59 2.02 7.87
N PHE A 202 14.77 1.38 6.72
CA PHE A 202 15.28 0.03 6.58
C PHE A 202 16.77 0.06 6.23
N ASN A 203 17.52 -0.91 6.76
CA ASN A 203 18.95 -1.01 6.52
C ASN A 203 19.23 -1.58 5.12
N LEU A 204 19.71 -0.74 4.21
CA LEU A 204 20.05 -1.12 2.84
C LEU A 204 21.11 -2.23 2.78
N SER A 205 22.03 -2.31 3.74
CA SER A 205 23.04 -3.37 3.77
C SER A 205 22.44 -4.77 3.93
N LEU A 206 21.21 -4.88 4.46
CA LEU A 206 20.49 -6.15 4.51
C LEU A 206 20.01 -6.60 3.13
N PHE A 207 19.85 -5.66 2.20
CA PHE A 207 19.41 -5.90 0.83
C PHE A 207 20.54 -5.80 -0.20
N ASN A 208 21.63 -5.10 0.10
CA ASN A 208 22.83 -5.03 -0.72
C ASN A 208 23.75 -6.24 -0.44
N THR A 209 23.30 -7.42 -0.83
CA THR A 209 23.98 -8.70 -0.60
C THR A 209 23.67 -9.69 -1.73
N THR A 210 24.40 -10.79 -1.80
CA THR A 210 24.10 -11.93 -2.67
C THR A 210 23.48 -13.12 -1.92
N ASN A 211 23.31 -12.99 -0.59
CA ASN A 211 22.70 -14.04 0.23
C ASN A 211 21.17 -14.07 0.04
N ALA A 212 20.69 -15.08 -0.68
CA ALA A 212 19.27 -15.24 -1.00
C ALA A 212 18.34 -15.33 0.23
N ALA A 213 18.78 -15.98 1.32
CA ALA A 213 17.97 -16.09 2.53
C ALA A 213 17.82 -14.72 3.21
N GLN A 214 18.90 -13.94 3.27
CA GLN A 214 18.88 -12.60 3.82
C GLN A 214 18.00 -11.65 3.00
N ILE A 215 18.10 -11.72 1.66
CA ILE A 215 17.26 -10.94 0.75
C ILE A 215 15.78 -11.31 0.93
N THR A 216 15.47 -12.60 1.00
CA THR A 216 14.09 -13.09 1.19
C THR A 216 13.51 -12.59 2.51
N GLN A 217 14.30 -12.67 3.60
CA GLN A 217 13.89 -12.18 4.91
C GLN A 217 13.63 -10.66 4.87
N PHE A 218 14.59 -9.89 4.34
CA PHE A 218 14.44 -8.44 4.20
C PHE A 218 13.17 -8.07 3.43
N VAL A 219 12.94 -8.68 2.28
CA VAL A 219 11.79 -8.35 1.42
C VAL A 219 10.47 -8.72 2.10
N THR A 220 10.42 -9.85 2.81
CA THR A 220 9.24 -10.29 3.54
C THR A 220 8.92 -9.34 4.70
N ASP A 221 9.92 -8.99 5.51
CA ASP A 221 9.76 -8.06 6.63
C ASP A 221 9.37 -6.67 6.13
N PHE A 222 10.01 -6.22 5.05
CA PHE A 222 9.73 -4.93 4.46
C PHE A 222 8.29 -4.85 3.92
N ALA A 223 7.86 -5.84 3.13
CA ALA A 223 6.49 -5.88 2.62
C ALA A 223 5.44 -6.00 3.75
N SER A 224 5.75 -6.76 4.80
CA SER A 224 4.86 -6.89 5.97
C SER A 224 4.72 -5.57 6.72
N ALA A 225 5.83 -4.84 6.92
CA ALA A 225 5.79 -3.51 7.49
C ALA A 225 4.95 -2.55 6.64
N LYS A 226 5.14 -2.55 5.31
CA LYS A 226 4.35 -1.74 4.37
C LYS A 226 2.86 -2.05 4.39
N LEU A 227 2.48 -3.32 4.54
CA LEU A 227 1.10 -3.72 4.74
C LEU A 227 0.54 -3.10 6.02
N GLN A 228 1.23 -3.26 7.15
CA GLN A 228 0.77 -2.73 8.44
C GLN A 228 0.70 -1.20 8.46
N GLU A 229 1.66 -0.50 7.86
CA GLU A 229 1.63 0.95 7.71
C GLU A 229 0.40 1.42 6.93
N THR A 230 0.07 0.74 5.82
CA THR A 230 -1.09 1.06 4.99
C THR A 230 -2.41 0.84 5.75
N LEU A 231 -2.51 -0.25 6.50
CA LEU A 231 -3.68 -0.55 7.33
C LEU A 231 -3.82 0.48 8.47
N THR A 232 -2.73 0.76 9.17
CA THR A 232 -2.69 1.71 10.28
C THR A 232 -3.06 3.12 9.81
N PHE A 233 -2.54 3.54 8.66
CA PHE A 233 -2.88 4.82 8.06
C PHE A 233 -4.40 4.98 7.88
N CYS A 234 -5.08 3.95 7.35
CA CYS A 234 -6.52 4.01 7.17
C CYS A 234 -7.35 3.83 8.43
N GLN A 235 -6.83 3.11 9.44
CA GLN A 235 -7.45 3.06 10.76
C GLN A 235 -7.43 4.43 11.45
N LEU A 236 -6.32 5.17 11.32
CA LEU A 236 -6.17 6.51 11.90
C LEU A 236 -6.91 7.59 11.09
N ASN A 237 -7.14 7.36 9.81
CA ASN A 237 -7.75 8.33 8.90
C ASN A 237 -8.99 7.75 8.17
N PRO A 238 -10.03 7.32 8.90
CA PRO A 238 -11.16 6.58 8.32
C PRO A 238 -12.01 7.40 7.35
N THR A 239 -11.89 8.74 7.38
CA THR A 239 -12.68 9.64 6.52
C THR A 239 -11.96 9.99 5.22
N LEU A 240 -10.69 9.61 5.04
CA LEU A 240 -9.98 9.89 3.80
C LEU A 240 -10.54 9.03 2.66
N PRO A 241 -10.71 9.56 1.43
CA PRO A 241 -11.29 8.82 0.32
C PRO A 241 -10.64 7.45 0.06
N GLN A 242 -9.32 7.37 0.20
CA GLN A 242 -8.55 6.13 0.02
C GLN A 242 -8.78 5.07 1.10
N CYS A 243 -9.41 5.43 2.22
CA CYS A 243 -9.65 4.56 3.36
C CYS A 243 -11.12 4.14 3.52
N GLN A 244 -12.00 4.63 2.66
CA GLN A 244 -13.43 4.32 2.68
C GLN A 244 -13.78 3.04 1.90
N GLY A 245 -12.79 2.38 1.28
CA GLY A 245 -13.03 1.27 0.35
C GLY A 245 -13.76 1.72 -0.92
N ASN A 246 -13.82 0.88 -1.95
CA ASN A 246 -14.74 1.15 -3.05
C ASN A 246 -16.17 0.99 -2.52
N ASN A 247 -16.89 2.10 -2.34
CA ASN A 247 -18.32 2.15 -1.98
C ASN A 247 -19.27 1.50 -3.02
N ASN A 248 -18.75 0.65 -3.90
CA ASN A 248 -19.50 -0.10 -4.92
C ASN A 248 -19.77 -1.55 -4.48
N VAL A 249 -19.96 -1.81 -3.18
CA VAL A 249 -20.52 -3.08 -2.72
C VAL A 249 -22.04 -2.87 -2.62
N PRO A 250 -22.86 -3.43 -3.54
CA PRO A 250 -24.27 -3.59 -3.26
C PRO A 250 -24.37 -4.41 -1.98
N GLU A 251 -25.01 -3.86 -0.96
CA GLU A 251 -25.29 -4.61 0.26
C GLU A 251 -25.87 -5.98 -0.14
N PRO A 252 -25.33 -7.10 0.36
CA PRO A 252 -25.98 -8.39 0.18
C PRO A 252 -27.42 -8.22 0.65
N GLY A 253 -28.39 -8.45 -0.23
CA GLY A 253 -29.83 -8.27 -0.01
C GLY A 253 -30.46 -9.12 1.10
N VAL A 254 -29.68 -9.53 2.10
CA VAL A 254 -30.13 -10.25 3.29
C VAL A 254 -30.94 -9.33 4.21
N LEU A 255 -30.70 -8.01 4.20
CA LEU A 255 -31.56 -7.05 4.93
C LEU A 255 -32.96 -6.90 4.30
N ALA A 256 -33.16 -7.28 3.04
CA ALA A 256 -34.49 -7.33 2.42
C ALA A 256 -35.25 -8.64 2.73
N LEU A 257 -34.55 -9.74 3.00
CA LEU A 257 -35.17 -11.06 3.23
C LEU A 257 -35.60 -11.30 4.69
N LEU A 258 -35.13 -10.50 5.65
CA LEU A 258 -35.64 -10.53 7.03
C LEU A 258 -36.97 -9.77 7.20
N GLY A 259 -37.37 -8.93 6.24
CA GLY A 259 -38.64 -8.18 6.28
C GLY A 259 -39.88 -8.96 5.80
N ILE A 260 -39.71 -10.09 5.10
CA ILE A 260 -40.83 -10.86 4.53
C ILE A 260 -41.16 -12.12 5.34
N GLY A 261 -40.24 -12.59 6.21
CA GLY A 261 -40.37 -13.86 6.93
C GLY A 261 -41.32 -13.86 8.15
N ILE A 262 -41.75 -12.71 8.67
CA ILE A 262 -42.55 -12.64 9.92
C ILE A 262 -44.04 -12.28 9.66
N ALA A 263 -44.43 -12.01 8.41
CA ALA A 263 -45.84 -11.77 8.05
C ALA A 263 -46.65 -13.07 7.79
N GLY A 264 -46.00 -14.25 7.73
CA GLY A 264 -46.63 -15.51 7.31
C GLY A 264 -47.20 -16.40 8.42
N LEU A 265 -46.91 -16.14 9.70
CA LEU A 265 -47.28 -17.05 10.81
C LEU A 265 -48.48 -16.59 11.67
N GLY A 266 -49.16 -15.52 11.28
CA GLY A 266 -50.29 -14.93 12.05
C GLY A 266 -51.71 -15.28 11.58
N VAL A 267 -51.92 -15.89 10.39
CA VAL A 267 -53.27 -15.99 9.79
C VAL A 267 -53.93 -17.37 9.92
N LEU A 268 -53.25 -18.40 10.44
CA LEU A 268 -53.88 -19.71 10.68
C LEU A 268 -54.47 -19.85 12.09
N ARG A 269 -55.42 -18.98 12.46
CA ARG A 269 -56.34 -19.27 13.59
C ARG A 269 -57.63 -18.45 13.56
N ARG A 270 -58.60 -18.90 12.76
CA ARG A 270 -60.07 -18.73 12.87
C ARG A 270 -60.64 -19.05 11.49
N ARG A 271 -61.53 -20.01 11.23
CA ARG A 271 -62.49 -20.81 12.02
C ARG A 271 -62.80 -22.04 11.17
N LYS A 272 -63.01 -23.20 11.77
CA LYS A 272 -63.85 -24.26 11.16
C LYS A 272 -64.71 -24.91 12.23
N MET A 273 -65.93 -25.24 11.79
CA MET A 273 -67.03 -25.96 12.44
C MET A 273 -67.99 -25.05 13.22
N THR A 274 -69.31 -25.11 12.96
CA THR A 274 -70.10 -26.34 12.78
C THR A 274 -71.26 -26.19 11.78
N GLN A 275 -71.51 -27.24 11.00
CA GLN A 275 -72.79 -27.50 10.32
C GLN A 275 -73.82 -28.06 11.33
N ALA A 276 -75.08 -27.66 11.17
CA ALA A 276 -76.26 -28.52 11.23
C ALA A 276 -77.33 -27.85 10.33
#